data_AF-A0A374VIR5-F1
#
_entry.id   AF-A0A374VIR5-F1
#
_cell.length_a   1.000
_cell.length_b   1.000
_cell.length_c   1.000
_cell.angle_alpha   90.00
_cell.angle_beta   90.00
_cell.angle_gamma   90.00
#
_symmetry.space_group_name_H-M   'P 1'
#
loop_
_entity.id
_entity.type
_entity.pdbx_description
1 polymer ?
#
loop_
_entity_poly.entity_id
_entity_poly.type
_entity_poly.pdbx_seq_one_letter_code
_entity_poly.pdbx_strand_id
1 'polypeptide(L)'
;MTKKFEHIGSPEARAFIVERLSDDALLGRKGYTMRQSTYVLPYPPAQRSYARDLVAAICSDDLPNRGVRAVQVNLYDVVLDYLDSEDMWELLCEAEQTATRDELIMMLQDTISVSGVIKPAVEAAIDDSGCDIAFITGVGETFPFVRTHTLLGEIETDKPVVLVFPGEYRQNADGSTSLDILNIPSEANGGYYRATNVFDL
;
A
#
# COMPACT_ATOMS: atom_id res chain seq x y z
N MET A 1 13.65 17.75 -5.97
CA MET A 1 14.67 16.69 -6.07
C MET A 1 14.28 15.59 -5.11
N THR A 2 14.08 14.37 -5.59
CA THR A 2 13.76 13.20 -4.76
C THR A 2 14.76 13.05 -3.62
N LYS A 3 14.27 13.00 -2.39
CA LYS A 3 15.12 12.68 -1.23
C LYS A 3 15.49 11.21 -1.28
N LYS A 4 16.75 10.90 -1.03
CA LYS A 4 17.24 9.52 -0.96
C LYS A 4 17.75 9.26 0.44
N PHE A 5 17.32 8.13 0.98
CA PHE A 5 17.77 7.62 2.28
C PHE A 5 18.37 6.24 2.04
N GLU A 6 19.52 5.96 2.65
CA GLU A 6 20.16 4.66 2.53
C GLU A 6 19.34 3.55 3.21
N HIS A 7 18.58 3.93 4.25
CA HIS A 7 17.81 3.00 5.05
C HIS A 7 16.46 3.60 5.44
N ILE A 8 15.36 2.88 5.18
CA ILE A 8 13.99 3.35 5.42
C ILE A 8 13.74 3.63 6.91
N GLY A 9 14.32 2.81 7.79
CA GLY A 9 14.22 2.96 9.24
C GLY A 9 15.19 3.97 9.86
N SER A 10 15.94 4.75 9.06
CA SER A 10 16.84 5.74 9.64
C SER A 10 16.04 6.87 10.33
N PRO A 11 16.59 7.52 11.38
CA PRO A 11 15.92 8.64 12.03
C PRO A 11 15.58 9.79 11.06
N GLU A 12 16.43 10.04 10.07
CA GLU A 12 16.25 11.07 9.05
C GLU A 12 15.09 10.72 8.11
N ALA A 13 15.02 9.46 7.66
CA ALA A 13 13.94 8.98 6.82
C ALA A 13 12.60 9.05 7.56
N ARG A 14 12.56 8.56 8.81
CA ARG A 14 11.38 8.64 9.68
C ARG A 14 10.92 10.07 9.90
N ALA A 15 11.82 10.97 10.29
CA ALA A 15 11.50 12.37 10.53
C ALA A 15 10.94 13.04 9.27
N PHE A 16 11.55 12.78 8.10
CA PHE A 16 11.08 13.30 6.83
C PHE A 16 9.68 12.79 6.47
N ILE A 17 9.44 11.48 6.56
CA ILE A 17 8.13 10.88 6.26
C ILE A 17 7.04 11.47 7.17
N VAL A 18 7.30 11.50 8.49
CA VAL A 18 6.35 12.06 9.46
C VAL A 18 6.07 13.53 9.18
N GLU A 19 7.11 14.33 8.89
CA GLU A 19 6.96 15.74 8.56
C GLU A 19 6.02 15.93 7.37
N ARG A 20 6.28 15.23 6.26
CA ARG A 20 5.50 15.37 5.02
C ARG A 20 4.09 14.84 5.13
N LEU A 21 3.88 13.70 5.77
CA LEU A 21 2.56 13.09 5.91
C LEU A 21 1.69 13.77 6.99
N SER A 22 2.27 14.66 7.79
CA SER A 22 1.54 15.52 8.74
C SER A 22 1.21 16.92 8.20
N ASP A 23 1.56 17.21 6.95
CA ASP A 23 1.33 18.52 6.34
C ASP A 23 -0.18 18.80 6.11
N ASP A 24 -0.63 19.99 6.50
CA ASP A 24 -2.05 20.36 6.41
C ASP A 24 -2.56 20.39 4.96
N ALA A 25 -1.72 20.72 3.97
CA ALA A 25 -2.14 20.76 2.57
C ALA A 25 -2.29 19.35 2.00
N LEU A 26 -1.40 18.43 2.38
CA LEU A 26 -1.54 16.99 2.08
C LEU A 26 -2.81 16.42 2.70
N LEU A 27 -3.08 16.76 3.96
CA LEU A 27 -4.27 16.30 4.69
C LEU A 27 -5.56 17.04 4.30
N GLY A 28 -5.52 17.97 3.35
CA GLY A 28 -6.70 18.75 2.92
C GLY A 28 -7.33 19.58 4.05
N ARG A 29 -6.56 19.91 5.08
CA ARG A 29 -7.00 20.71 6.23
C ARG A 29 -6.93 22.20 5.90
N LYS A 30 -7.54 23.03 6.73
CA LYS A 30 -7.41 24.52 6.68
C LYS A 30 -7.75 25.16 5.31
N GLY A 31 -8.65 24.54 4.55
CA GLY A 31 -9.12 25.07 3.25
C GLY A 31 -8.22 24.74 2.07
N TYR A 32 -7.22 23.87 2.24
CA TYR A 32 -6.46 23.31 1.12
C TYR A 32 -7.28 22.27 0.36
N THR A 33 -7.32 22.38 -0.97
CA THR A 33 -7.81 21.31 -1.84
C THR A 33 -6.66 20.35 -2.13
N MET A 34 -6.84 19.06 -1.83
CA MET A 34 -5.87 18.04 -2.19
C MET A 34 -5.75 17.94 -3.72
N ARG A 35 -4.53 18.03 -4.24
CA ARG A 35 -4.28 17.82 -5.68
C ARG A 35 -4.31 16.34 -6.07
N GLN A 36 -3.95 15.47 -5.13
CA GLN A 36 -3.81 14.03 -5.33
C GLN A 36 -3.89 13.35 -3.95
N SER A 37 -4.68 12.29 -3.83
CA SER A 37 -4.86 11.55 -2.57
C SER A 37 -3.98 10.31 -2.47
N THR A 38 -3.39 9.83 -3.58
CA THR A 38 -2.61 8.58 -3.58
C THR A 38 -1.11 8.84 -3.58
N TYR A 39 -0.44 8.23 -2.60
CA TYR A 39 1.00 8.28 -2.37
C TYR A 39 1.58 6.88 -2.33
N VAL A 40 2.88 6.78 -2.66
CA VAL A 40 3.63 5.53 -2.58
C VAL A 40 4.88 5.70 -1.73
N LEU A 41 5.15 4.70 -0.89
CA LEU A 41 6.33 4.61 -0.04
C LEU A 41 7.07 3.29 -0.36
N PRO A 42 7.87 3.27 -1.44
CA PRO A 42 8.69 2.11 -1.77
C PRO A 42 9.85 1.98 -0.78
N TYR A 43 10.26 0.75 -0.49
CA TYR A 43 11.47 0.46 0.28
C TYR A 43 12.22 -0.75 -0.27
N PRO A 44 13.56 -0.86 -0.09
CA PRO A 44 14.29 -2.03 -0.55
C PRO A 44 13.74 -3.32 0.09
N PRO A 45 13.47 -4.40 -0.66
CA PRO A 45 12.85 -5.62 -0.10
C PRO A 45 13.58 -6.21 1.12
N ALA A 46 14.91 -6.10 1.15
CA ALA A 46 15.75 -6.52 2.28
C ALA A 46 15.46 -5.76 3.59
N GLN A 47 14.79 -4.61 3.53
CA GLN A 47 14.44 -3.76 4.67
C GLN A 47 12.99 -3.95 5.14
N ARG A 48 12.29 -5.02 4.72
CA ARG A 48 10.87 -5.28 5.07
C ARG A 48 10.57 -5.18 6.57
N SER A 49 11.39 -5.78 7.44
CA SER A 49 11.18 -5.72 8.89
C SER A 49 11.24 -4.28 9.41
N TYR A 50 12.22 -3.51 8.95
CA TYR A 50 12.37 -2.11 9.34
C TYR A 50 11.25 -1.24 8.82
N ALA A 51 10.77 -1.47 7.59
CA ALA A 51 9.63 -0.76 7.04
C ALA A 51 8.35 -1.04 7.85
N ARG A 52 8.10 -2.30 8.23
CA ARG A 52 6.99 -2.67 9.10
C ARG A 52 7.05 -1.94 10.44
N ASP A 53 8.19 -2.02 11.12
CA ASP A 53 8.36 -1.42 12.45
C ASP A 53 8.27 0.13 12.38
N LEU A 54 8.78 0.72 11.31
CA LEU A 54 8.65 2.15 11.03
C LEU A 54 7.19 2.56 10.85
N VAL A 55 6.44 1.90 9.97
CA VAL A 55 5.04 2.26 9.68
C VAL A 55 4.19 2.10 10.95
N ALA A 56 4.42 1.04 11.72
CA ALA A 56 3.76 0.84 13.01
C ALA A 56 4.01 2.04 13.95
N ALA A 57 5.28 2.42 14.15
CA ALA A 57 5.63 3.54 15.02
C ALA A 57 5.11 4.90 14.52
N ILE A 58 5.08 5.11 13.20
CA ILE A 58 4.50 6.31 12.59
C ILE A 58 3.00 6.40 12.91
N CYS A 59 2.28 5.29 12.77
CA CYS A 59 0.84 5.25 12.98
C CYS A 59 0.45 5.30 14.46
N SER A 60 1.20 4.64 15.35
CA SER A 60 0.87 4.56 16.78
C SER A 60 1.35 5.79 17.57
N ASP A 61 2.49 6.37 17.20
CA ASP A 61 3.14 7.40 18.00
C ASP A 61 3.30 8.72 17.25
N ASP A 62 3.98 8.73 16.10
CA ASP A 62 4.46 9.98 15.52
C ASP A 62 3.34 10.87 14.97
N LEU A 63 2.41 10.30 14.19
CA LEU A 63 1.27 11.03 13.63
C LEU A 63 0.26 11.44 14.71
N PRO A 64 -0.12 10.57 15.66
CA PRO A 64 -0.96 10.98 16.79
C PRO A 64 -0.37 12.12 17.61
N ASN A 65 0.94 12.12 17.86
CA ASN A 65 1.63 13.22 18.54
C ASN A 65 1.57 14.56 17.78
N ARG A 66 1.21 14.53 16.48
CA ARG A 66 0.95 15.70 15.63
C ARG A 66 -0.53 15.97 15.40
N GLY A 67 -1.43 15.27 16.07
CA GLY A 67 -2.88 15.41 15.89
C GLY A 67 -3.38 14.86 14.55
N VAL A 68 -2.72 13.83 14.02
CA VAL A 68 -3.08 13.14 12.79
C VAL A 68 -3.45 11.69 13.14
N ARG A 69 -4.67 11.28 12.84
CA ARG A 69 -5.12 9.90 13.03
C ARG A 69 -4.77 9.08 11.80
N ALA A 70 -3.98 8.04 11.99
CA ALA A 70 -3.64 7.10 10.93
C ALA A 70 -4.39 5.78 11.13
N VAL A 71 -4.79 5.15 10.03
CA VAL A 71 -5.19 3.74 10.01
C VAL A 71 -4.21 2.95 9.16
N GLN A 72 -3.87 1.74 9.60
CA GLN A 72 -3.08 0.81 8.81
C GLN A 72 -3.98 -0.35 8.38
N VAL A 73 -4.04 -0.59 7.08
CA VAL A 73 -4.75 -1.72 6.46
C VAL A 73 -3.70 -2.62 5.83
N ASN A 74 -3.62 -3.87 6.27
CA ASN A 74 -2.69 -4.86 5.73
C ASN A 74 -3.43 -5.76 4.75
N LEU A 75 -3.02 -5.74 3.48
CA LEU A 75 -3.67 -6.52 2.42
C LEU A 75 -3.63 -8.03 2.69
N TYR A 76 -2.57 -8.52 3.35
CA TYR A 76 -2.49 -9.94 3.68
C TYR A 76 -3.53 -10.31 4.76
N ASP A 77 -3.69 -9.46 5.78
CA ASP A 77 -4.70 -9.69 6.82
C ASP A 77 -6.11 -9.64 6.21
N VAL A 78 -6.38 -8.70 5.29
CA VAL A 78 -7.65 -8.64 4.53
C VAL A 78 -7.91 -9.93 3.74
N VAL A 79 -6.86 -10.50 3.11
CA VAL A 79 -6.98 -11.78 2.38
C VAL A 79 -7.30 -12.92 3.34
N LEU A 80 -6.60 -13.00 4.48
CA LEU A 80 -6.82 -14.03 5.49
C LEU A 80 -8.23 -13.96 6.05
N ASP A 81 -8.68 -12.76 6.43
CA ASP A 81 -10.01 -12.52 6.98
C ASP A 81 -11.10 -12.93 5.99
N TYR A 82 -10.94 -12.62 4.71
CA TYR A 82 -11.88 -13.01 3.65
C TYR A 82 -11.91 -14.54 3.44
N LEU A 83 -10.74 -15.18 3.37
CA LEU A 83 -10.66 -16.62 3.18
C LEU A 83 -11.27 -17.38 4.38
N ASP A 84 -11.11 -16.87 5.60
CA ASP A 84 -11.73 -17.44 6.79
C ASP A 84 -13.25 -17.21 6.79
N SER A 85 -13.72 -16.00 6.48
CA SER A 85 -15.16 -15.68 6.49
C SER A 85 -15.97 -16.44 5.44
N GLU A 86 -15.34 -16.82 4.33
CA GLU A 86 -15.97 -17.60 3.26
C GLU A 86 -15.70 -19.11 3.37
N ASP A 87 -15.13 -19.59 4.48
CA ASP A 87 -14.74 -20.99 4.71
C ASP A 87 -13.83 -21.56 3.58
N MET A 88 -13.04 -20.70 2.93
CA MET A 88 -12.19 -21.05 1.79
C MET A 88 -10.75 -21.41 2.17
N TRP A 89 -10.33 -21.10 3.39
CA TRP A 89 -8.95 -21.34 3.85
C TRP A 89 -8.54 -22.81 3.72
N GLU A 90 -9.32 -23.73 4.29
CA GLU A 90 -9.02 -25.17 4.24
C GLU A 90 -9.04 -25.69 2.80
N LEU A 91 -9.99 -25.23 1.97
CA LEU A 91 -10.07 -25.60 0.56
C LEU A 91 -8.82 -25.17 -0.22
N LEU A 92 -8.28 -23.98 0.08
CA LEU A 92 -7.05 -23.50 -0.52
C LEU A 92 -5.84 -24.36 -0.09
N CYS A 93 -5.75 -24.73 1.20
CA CYS A 93 -4.70 -25.61 1.71
C CYS A 93 -4.75 -27.02 1.12
N GLU A 94 -5.94 -27.55 0.85
CA GLU A 94 -6.10 -28.82 0.13
C GLU A 94 -5.64 -28.70 -1.33
N ALA A 95 -6.04 -27.63 -2.02
CA ALA A 95 -5.66 -27.39 -3.41
C ALA A 95 -4.15 -27.21 -3.59
N GLU A 96 -3.48 -26.48 -2.68
CA GLU A 96 -2.02 -26.23 -2.70
C GLU A 96 -1.19 -27.52 -2.75
N GLN A 97 -1.69 -28.63 -2.17
CA GLN A 97 -0.96 -29.91 -2.15
C GLN A 97 -0.77 -30.54 -3.53
N THR A 98 -1.61 -30.16 -4.50
CA THR A 98 -1.62 -30.76 -5.85
C THR A 98 -1.46 -29.73 -6.96
N ALA A 99 -1.86 -28.49 -6.72
CA ALA A 99 -1.74 -27.39 -7.67
C ALA A 99 -0.28 -26.94 -7.85
N THR A 100 0.04 -26.55 -9.06
CA THR A 100 1.26 -25.78 -9.34
C THR A 100 1.13 -24.37 -8.77
N ARG A 101 2.28 -23.69 -8.63
CA ARG A 101 2.34 -22.29 -8.19
C ARG A 101 1.45 -21.37 -9.05
N ASP A 102 1.47 -21.54 -10.37
CA ASP A 102 0.73 -20.67 -11.29
C ASP A 102 -0.78 -20.92 -11.18
N GLU A 103 -1.20 -22.18 -11.02
CA GLU A 103 -2.59 -22.53 -10.74
C GLU A 103 -3.07 -21.93 -9.42
N LEU A 104 -2.25 -22.00 -8.36
CA LEU A 104 -2.58 -21.41 -7.07
C LEU A 104 -2.73 -19.88 -7.15
N ILE A 105 -1.84 -19.22 -7.89
CA ILE A 105 -1.94 -17.77 -8.14
C ILE A 105 -3.23 -17.44 -8.89
N MET A 106 -3.60 -18.20 -9.92
CA MET A 106 -4.85 -17.99 -10.66
C MET A 106 -6.07 -18.16 -9.76
N MET A 107 -6.13 -19.24 -8.97
CA MET A 107 -7.22 -19.48 -8.01
C MET A 107 -7.37 -18.32 -7.01
N LEU A 108 -6.25 -17.83 -6.47
CA LEU A 108 -6.24 -16.68 -5.56
C LEU A 108 -6.64 -15.38 -6.27
N GLN A 109 -6.23 -15.15 -7.52
CA GLN A 109 -6.63 -13.96 -8.29
C GLN A 109 -8.13 -13.93 -8.57
N ASP A 110 -8.72 -15.09 -8.87
CA ASP A 110 -10.16 -15.22 -9.12
C ASP A 110 -10.96 -15.06 -7.83
N THR A 111 -10.48 -15.65 -6.73
CA THR A 111 -11.14 -15.59 -5.41
C THR A 111 -11.01 -14.21 -4.76
N ILE A 112 -9.81 -13.62 -4.82
CA ILE A 112 -9.46 -12.37 -4.15
C ILE A 112 -9.34 -11.25 -5.19
N SER A 113 -10.45 -10.99 -5.89
CA SER A 113 -10.48 -9.93 -6.90
C SER A 113 -10.28 -8.55 -6.25
N VAL A 114 -9.52 -7.67 -6.92
CA VAL A 114 -9.28 -6.32 -6.39
C VAL A 114 -10.57 -5.53 -6.25
N SER A 115 -11.40 -5.50 -7.30
CA SER A 115 -12.62 -4.70 -7.31
C SER A 115 -13.74 -5.27 -6.43
N GLY A 116 -13.78 -6.59 -6.23
CA GLY A 116 -14.84 -7.26 -5.48
C GLY A 116 -14.53 -7.50 -4.01
N VAL A 117 -13.25 -7.67 -3.65
CA VAL A 117 -12.83 -8.05 -2.29
C VAL A 117 -11.92 -7.00 -1.68
N ILE A 118 -10.77 -6.75 -2.30
CA ILE A 118 -9.72 -5.91 -1.69
C ILE A 118 -10.16 -4.45 -1.57
N LYS A 119 -10.65 -3.84 -2.65
CA LYS A 119 -11.07 -2.43 -2.66
C LYS A 119 -12.18 -2.17 -1.62
N PRO A 120 -13.31 -2.92 -1.60
CA PRO A 120 -14.36 -2.69 -0.62
C PRO A 120 -13.88 -2.84 0.83
N ALA A 121 -13.06 -3.85 1.12
CA ALA A 121 -12.52 -4.05 2.47
C ALA A 121 -11.59 -2.90 2.91
N VAL A 122 -10.72 -2.44 2.01
CA VAL A 122 -9.83 -1.30 2.27
C VAL A 122 -10.62 -0.02 2.49
N GLU A 123 -11.60 0.28 1.63
CA GLU A 123 -12.43 1.49 1.75
C GLU A 123 -13.26 1.49 3.02
N ALA A 124 -13.89 0.36 3.36
CA ALA A 124 -14.63 0.21 4.61
C ALA A 124 -13.73 0.45 5.84
N ALA A 125 -12.52 -0.11 5.86
CA ALA A 125 -11.56 0.10 6.94
C ALA A 125 -11.13 1.57 7.07
N ILE A 126 -10.99 2.29 5.94
CA ILE A 126 -10.69 3.71 5.92
C ILE A 126 -11.87 4.52 6.50
N ASP A 127 -13.08 4.28 6.00
CA ASP A 127 -14.27 5.03 6.38
C ASP A 127 -14.65 4.83 7.85
N ASP A 128 -14.62 3.58 8.34
CA ASP A 128 -14.99 3.22 9.71
C ASP A 128 -13.98 3.73 10.74
N SER A 129 -12.72 3.93 10.35
CA SER A 129 -11.68 4.43 11.26
C SER A 129 -11.82 5.92 11.60
N GLY A 130 -12.51 6.68 10.74
CA GLY A 130 -12.51 8.14 10.79
C GLY A 130 -11.11 8.75 10.72
N CYS A 131 -10.14 8.08 10.08
CA CYS A 131 -8.75 8.53 9.99
C CYS A 131 -8.59 9.82 9.18
N ASP A 132 -7.43 10.45 9.33
CA ASP A 132 -6.97 11.55 8.50
C ASP A 132 -6.09 11.08 7.35
N ILE A 133 -5.47 9.90 7.48
CA ILE A 133 -4.59 9.28 6.48
C ILE A 133 -4.60 7.76 6.64
N ALA A 134 -4.54 7.02 5.52
CA ALA A 134 -4.52 5.57 5.50
C ALA A 134 -3.20 5.02 4.96
N PHE A 135 -2.68 3.96 5.59
CA PHE A 135 -1.51 3.23 5.12
C PHE A 135 -1.95 1.84 4.65
N ILE A 136 -1.67 1.53 3.39
CA ILE A 136 -1.89 0.19 2.85
C ILE A 136 -0.55 -0.55 2.87
N THR A 137 -0.50 -1.66 3.60
CA THR A 137 0.68 -2.51 3.80
C THR A 137 0.39 -3.94 3.35
N GLY A 138 1.32 -4.88 3.46
CA GLY A 138 1.09 -6.29 3.06
C GLY A 138 1.27 -6.58 1.56
N VAL A 139 1.69 -5.59 0.77
CA VAL A 139 1.81 -5.70 -0.69
C VAL A 139 2.78 -6.80 -1.13
N GLY A 140 3.88 -7.01 -0.38
CA GLY A 140 4.87 -8.02 -0.74
C GLY A 140 4.40 -9.44 -0.46
N GLU A 141 3.59 -9.61 0.58
CA GLU A 141 3.01 -10.85 1.05
C GLU A 141 1.88 -11.32 0.14
N THR A 142 1.17 -10.37 -0.48
CA THR A 142 0.10 -10.66 -1.45
C THR A 142 0.57 -10.69 -2.90
N PHE A 143 1.85 -10.45 -3.17
CA PHE A 143 2.40 -10.54 -4.52
C PHE A 143 2.63 -12.01 -4.92
N PRO A 144 2.24 -12.44 -6.14
CA PRO A 144 1.70 -11.67 -7.26
C PRO A 144 0.17 -11.75 -7.42
N PHE A 145 -0.57 -12.28 -6.45
CA PHE A 145 -2.01 -12.57 -6.63
C PHE A 145 -2.92 -11.35 -6.36
N VAL A 146 -2.49 -10.35 -5.58
CA VAL A 146 -3.19 -9.06 -5.50
C VAL A 146 -2.56 -8.04 -6.45
N ARG A 147 -3.33 -7.61 -7.46
CA ARG A 147 -2.90 -6.59 -8.44
C ARG A 147 -2.96 -5.20 -7.81
N THR A 148 -1.95 -4.87 -7.03
CA THR A 148 -1.90 -3.64 -6.23
C THR A 148 -1.97 -2.35 -7.08
N HIS A 149 -1.47 -2.38 -8.31
CA HIS A 149 -1.63 -1.25 -9.25
C HIS A 149 -3.09 -1.00 -9.62
N THR A 150 -3.91 -2.06 -9.72
CA THR A 150 -5.37 -1.94 -9.93
C THR A 150 -6.00 -1.27 -8.73
N LEU A 151 -5.62 -1.67 -7.51
CA LEU A 151 -6.14 -1.06 -6.28
C LEU A 151 -5.86 0.46 -6.24
N LEU A 152 -4.62 0.88 -6.55
CA LEU A 152 -4.30 2.32 -6.59
C LEU A 152 -5.12 3.10 -7.63
N GLY A 153 -5.50 2.47 -8.74
CA GLY A 153 -6.28 3.10 -9.79
C GLY A 153 -7.79 3.14 -9.51
N GLU A 154 -8.29 2.22 -8.68
CA GLU A 154 -9.72 2.04 -8.41
C GLU A 154 -10.16 2.57 -7.05
N ILE A 155 -9.23 2.83 -6.12
CA ILE A 155 -9.56 3.31 -4.78
C ILE A 155 -10.20 4.70 -4.83
N GLU A 156 -11.35 4.85 -4.18
CA GLU A 156 -12.19 6.03 -4.18
C GLU A 156 -12.42 6.48 -2.72
N THR A 157 -11.48 7.27 -2.20
CA THR A 157 -11.59 7.86 -0.86
C THR A 157 -11.21 9.35 -0.87
N ASP A 158 -11.77 10.11 0.06
CA ASP A 158 -11.40 11.49 0.33
C ASP A 158 -10.16 11.61 1.23
N LYS A 159 -9.64 10.50 1.75
CA LYS A 159 -8.44 10.46 2.59
C LYS A 159 -7.18 10.26 1.76
N PRO A 160 -6.05 10.88 2.14
CA PRO A 160 -4.75 10.49 1.64
C PRO A 160 -4.47 9.01 1.93
N VAL A 161 -4.01 8.28 0.93
CA VAL A 161 -3.64 6.87 0.99
C VAL A 161 -2.16 6.72 0.68
N VAL A 162 -1.42 6.05 1.55
CA VAL A 162 0.00 5.73 1.37
C VAL A 162 0.16 4.25 1.16
N LEU A 163 0.47 3.84 -0.07
CA LEU A 163 0.80 2.45 -0.37
C LEU A 163 2.27 2.18 -0.02
N VAL A 164 2.51 1.34 0.98
CA VAL A 164 3.84 0.95 1.43
C VAL A 164 4.17 -0.42 0.85
N PHE A 165 5.25 -0.52 0.07
CA PHE A 165 5.59 -1.78 -0.59
C PHE A 165 7.10 -2.02 -0.74
N PRO A 166 7.53 -3.29 -0.70
CA PRO A 166 8.92 -3.64 -0.98
C PRO A 166 9.16 -3.55 -2.49
N GLY A 167 10.08 -2.71 -2.94
CA GLY A 167 10.35 -2.56 -4.36
C GLY A 167 10.76 -1.15 -4.76
N GLU A 168 10.50 -0.84 -6.03
CA GLU A 168 10.74 0.48 -6.60
C GLU A 168 9.47 1.03 -7.26
N TYR A 169 9.29 2.35 -7.12
CA TYR A 169 8.34 3.10 -7.93
C TYR A 169 9.11 3.85 -9.00
N ARG A 170 8.80 3.59 -10.27
CA ARG A 170 9.44 4.26 -11.41
C ARG A 170 8.45 5.11 -12.16
N GLN A 171 8.87 6.33 -12.51
CA GLN A 171 8.18 7.18 -13.47
C GLN A 171 9.09 7.32 -14.70
N ASN A 172 8.57 6.91 -15.85
CA ASN A 172 9.28 6.95 -17.12
C ASN A 172 9.11 8.33 -17.78
N ALA A 173 10.02 8.66 -18.71
CA ALA A 173 10.01 9.94 -19.42
C ALA A 173 8.75 10.15 -20.29
N ASP A 174 8.08 9.07 -20.70
CA ASP A 174 6.82 9.08 -21.45
C ASP A 174 5.58 9.28 -20.55
N GLY A 175 5.79 9.48 -19.24
CA GLY A 175 4.74 9.66 -18.24
C GLY A 175 4.11 8.36 -17.75
N SER A 176 4.56 7.19 -18.23
CA SER A 176 4.14 5.91 -17.67
C SER A 176 4.81 5.65 -16.32
N THR A 177 4.19 4.79 -15.53
CA THR A 177 4.62 4.49 -14.17
C THR A 177 4.65 2.97 -13.93
N SER A 178 5.60 2.46 -13.14
CA SER A 178 5.67 1.04 -12.75
C SER A 178 5.92 0.82 -11.24
N LEU A 179 5.19 -0.14 -10.66
CA LEU A 179 5.38 -0.63 -9.30
C LEU A 179 6.12 -1.94 -9.41
N ASP A 180 7.44 -1.90 -9.26
CA ASP A 180 8.29 -3.07 -9.36
C ASP A 180 8.36 -3.74 -7.98
N ILE A 181 7.29 -4.46 -7.61
CA ILE A 181 7.16 -5.13 -6.32
C ILE A 181 8.22 -6.23 -6.20
N LEU A 182 8.89 -6.31 -5.06
CA LEU A 182 10.05 -7.17 -4.81
C LEU A 182 11.20 -6.97 -5.82
N ASN A 183 11.28 -5.78 -6.43
CA ASN A 183 12.17 -5.45 -7.55
C ASN A 183 11.96 -6.34 -8.79
N ILE A 184 10.80 -6.99 -8.89
CA ILE A 184 10.40 -7.74 -10.07
C ILE A 184 9.71 -6.74 -11.01
N PRO A 185 10.23 -6.53 -12.23
CA PRO A 185 9.61 -5.63 -13.19
C PRO A 185 8.16 -6.03 -13.43
N SER A 186 7.25 -5.08 -13.27
CA SER A 186 5.84 -5.33 -13.58
C SER A 186 5.68 -5.52 -15.10
N GLU A 187 5.13 -6.66 -15.53
CA GLU A 187 4.79 -6.92 -16.93
C GLU A 187 3.68 -6.00 -17.46
N ALA A 188 2.99 -5.28 -16.57
CA ALA A 188 2.09 -4.19 -16.92
C ALA A 188 2.89 -3.01 -17.51
N ASN A 189 3.34 -3.18 -18.74
CA ASN A 189 3.86 -2.12 -19.59
C ASN A 189 2.81 -1.01 -19.69
N GLY A 190 3.04 0.15 -19.07
CA GLY A 190 2.27 1.36 -19.35
C GLY A 190 1.11 1.70 -18.41
N GLY A 191 1.15 1.32 -17.14
CA GLY A 191 0.22 1.88 -16.15
C GLY A 191 0.38 3.40 -16.02
N TYR A 192 -0.70 4.16 -16.17
CA TYR A 192 -0.77 5.59 -15.86
C TYR A 192 -1.48 5.81 -14.53
N TYR A 193 -0.93 5.28 -13.43
CA TYR A 193 -1.53 5.50 -12.12
C TYR A 193 -0.94 6.77 -11.50
N ARG A 194 -1.82 7.64 -11.01
CA ARG A 194 -1.42 8.90 -10.39
C ARG A 194 -1.08 8.64 -8.93
N ALA A 195 0.18 8.29 -8.68
CA ALA A 195 0.75 8.25 -7.33
C ALA A 195 1.95 9.19 -7.19
N THR A 196 2.07 9.86 -6.05
CA THR A 196 3.24 10.68 -5.71
C THR A 196 4.14 9.87 -4.78
N ASN A 197 5.44 9.79 -5.11
CA ASN A 197 6.38 9.19 -4.16
C ASN A 197 6.49 10.08 -2.93
N VAL A 198 6.37 9.51 -1.72
CA VAL A 198 6.54 10.26 -0.48
C VAL A 198 7.90 10.97 -0.43
N PHE A 199 8.94 10.39 -1.04
CA PHE A 199 10.26 11.00 -1.11
C PHE A 199 10.40 12.15 -2.11
N ASP A 200 9.38 12.40 -2.93
CA ASP A 200 9.30 13.55 -3.86
C ASP A 200 8.58 14.76 -3.26
N LEU A 201 8.00 14.63 -2.05
CA LEU A 201 7.27 15.70 -1.36
C LEU A 201 8.18 16.83 -0.88
#